data_AF-A0A366XK69-F1
#
_entry.id   AF-A0A366XK69-F1
#
_cell.length_a   1.000
_cell.length_b   1.000
_cell.length_c   1.000
_cell.angle_alpha   90.00
_cell.angle_beta   90.00
_cell.angle_gamma   90.00
#
_symmetry.space_group_name_H-M   'P 1'
#
loop_
_entity.id
_entity.type
_entity.pdbx_description
1 polymer ?
#
loop_
_entity_poly.entity_id
_entity_poly.type
_entity_poly.pdbx_seq_one_letter_code
_entity_poly.pdbx_strand_id
1 'polypeptide(L)'
;MVKDNKIMDRFVSMEKHGCPICGYSDITVLDDFNLTTYEICECCGSESGVEYDQYSTPEAITKVRNEWVVEKRCEWWGDKSSIPKDWVPYSQMKSAGIKVPNRD
;
A
#
# COMPACT_ATOMS: atom_id res chain seq x y z
N MET A 1 -39.05 -13.99 -2.39
CA MET A 1 -38.38 -13.32 -3.52
C MET A 1 -36.99 -12.93 -3.07
N VAL A 2 -35.99 -13.51 -3.71
CA VAL A 2 -34.55 -13.20 -3.60
C VAL A 2 -34.38 -11.69 -3.86
N LYS A 3 -33.58 -10.96 -3.09
CA LYS A 3 -32.14 -10.81 -3.34
C LYS A 3 -31.37 -10.50 -2.06
N ASP A 4 -30.45 -11.41 -1.77
CA ASP A 4 -29.26 -11.19 -0.97
C ASP A 4 -28.65 -9.83 -1.33
N ASN A 5 -28.60 -8.92 -0.36
CA ASN A 5 -28.01 -7.60 -0.55
C ASN A 5 -26.48 -7.66 -0.43
N LYS A 6 -25.87 -8.63 -1.11
CA LYS A 6 -24.43 -8.97 -1.05
C LYS A 6 -23.56 -8.05 -1.91
N ILE A 7 -23.99 -6.80 -2.10
CA ILE A 7 -23.31 -5.80 -2.94
C ILE A 7 -22.63 -4.70 -2.10
N MET A 8 -23.07 -4.46 -0.86
CA MET A 8 -22.48 -3.42 0.00
C MET A 8 -21.20 -3.84 0.73
N ASP A 9 -20.85 -5.13 0.76
CA ASP A 9 -19.67 -5.65 1.48
C ASP A 9 -18.37 -5.67 0.64
N ARG A 10 -18.35 -5.01 -0.53
CA ARG A 10 -17.25 -5.17 -1.51
C ARG A 10 -16.18 -4.09 -1.51
N PHE A 11 -16.26 -3.10 -0.63
CA PHE A 11 -15.18 -2.15 -0.43
C PHE A 11 -14.36 -2.58 0.80
N VAL A 12 -13.21 -3.21 0.56
CA VAL A 12 -12.17 -3.28 1.59
C VAL A 12 -11.74 -1.84 1.83
N SER A 13 -12.11 -1.27 2.98
CA SER A 13 -11.68 0.07 3.35
C SER A 13 -10.17 0.07 3.57
N MET A 14 -9.47 0.94 2.84
CA MET A 14 -8.04 1.18 3.06
C MET A 14 -7.82 1.76 4.47
N GLU A 15 -6.78 1.30 5.15
CA GLU A 15 -6.38 1.84 6.45
C GLU A 15 -5.85 3.27 6.32
N LYS A 16 -6.14 4.13 7.30
CA LYS A 16 -5.66 5.52 7.28
C LYS A 16 -4.15 5.65 7.43
N HIS A 17 -3.56 4.77 8.22
CA HIS A 17 -2.13 4.74 8.49
C HIS A 17 -1.48 3.53 7.85
N GLY A 18 -0.24 3.74 7.40
CA GLY A 18 0.55 2.74 6.72
C GLY A 18 0.33 2.73 5.21
N CYS A 19 1.40 2.45 4.47
CA CYS A 19 1.35 2.41 3.03
C CYS A 19 0.67 1.11 2.54
N PRO A 20 -0.41 1.17 1.75
CA PRO A 20 -1.08 -0.02 1.23
C PRO A 20 -0.23 -0.76 0.19
N ILE A 21 0.76 -0.08 -0.40
CA ILE A 21 1.65 -0.66 -1.42
C ILE A 21 2.70 -1.55 -0.74
N CYS A 22 3.48 -1.00 0.20
CA CYS A 22 4.66 -1.68 0.74
C CYS A 22 4.59 -2.05 2.22
N GLY A 23 3.59 -1.56 2.97
CA GLY A 23 3.42 -1.80 4.39
C GLY A 23 4.30 -0.94 5.32
N TYR A 24 4.94 0.12 4.81
CA TYR A 24 5.66 1.08 5.66
C TYR A 24 4.68 1.76 6.61
N SER A 25 4.91 1.69 7.92
CA SER A 25 3.92 2.06 8.93
C SER A 25 3.91 3.56 9.27
N ASP A 26 5.02 4.26 9.06
CA ASP A 26 5.18 5.66 9.46
C ASP A 26 4.75 6.62 8.35
N ILE A 27 3.48 6.51 7.96
CA ILE A 27 2.83 7.38 6.97
C ILE A 27 1.32 7.41 7.24
N THR A 28 0.71 8.58 7.03
CA THR A 28 -0.74 8.73 7.02
C THR A 28 -1.19 8.95 5.59
N VAL A 29 -1.92 7.98 5.04
CA VAL A 29 -2.33 7.96 3.62
C VAL A 29 -3.74 8.47 3.40
N LEU A 30 -4.60 8.40 4.43
CA LEU A 30 -5.92 9.02 4.41
C LEU A 30 -6.10 9.96 5.61
N ASP A 31 -6.80 11.07 5.39
CA ASP A 31 -7.16 12.03 6.42
C ASP A 31 -8.38 11.57 7.26
N ASP A 32 -8.84 12.44 8.15
CA ASP A 32 -9.98 12.13 9.01
C ASP A 32 -11.32 11.98 8.27
N PHE A 33 -11.40 12.49 7.04
CA PHE A 33 -12.53 12.38 6.14
C PHE A 33 -12.39 11.22 5.13
N ASN A 34 -11.39 10.36 5.29
CA ASN A 34 -11.02 9.27 4.38
C ASN A 34 -10.64 9.76 2.96
N LEU A 35 -10.06 10.95 2.85
CA LEU A 35 -9.49 11.48 1.61
C LEU A 35 -7.98 11.27 1.60
N THR A 36 -7.42 11.05 0.41
CA THR A 36 -5.97 10.89 0.22
C THR A 36 -5.20 12.12 0.68
N THR A 37 -4.08 11.89 1.37
CA THR A 37 -3.26 12.97 1.95
C THR A 37 -2.22 13.57 1.01
N TYR A 38 -1.97 12.97 -0.17
CA TYR A 38 -0.87 13.35 -1.06
C TYR A 38 0.53 13.17 -0.46
N GLU A 39 0.63 12.43 0.64
CA GLU A 39 1.90 12.00 1.21
C GLU A 39 2.57 10.96 0.31
N ILE A 40 3.88 11.12 0.12
CA ILE A 40 4.73 10.19 -0.64
C ILE A 40 5.35 9.21 0.34
N CYS A 41 5.15 7.91 0.09
CA CYS A 41 5.76 6.88 0.92
C CYS A 41 7.29 6.88 0.79
N GLU A 42 8.03 7.18 1.87
CA GLU A 42 9.50 7.13 1.87
C GLU A 42 10.04 5.75 1.47
N CYS A 43 9.30 4.68 1.74
CA CYS A 43 9.74 3.34 1.39
C CYS A 43 9.60 3.05 -0.12
N CYS A 44 8.40 3.15 -0.70
CA CYS A 44 8.15 2.69 -2.08
C CYS A 44 7.98 3.81 -3.11
N GLY A 45 7.84 5.06 -2.65
CA GLY A 45 7.69 6.24 -3.50
C GLY A 45 6.29 6.45 -4.08
N SER A 46 5.31 5.62 -3.74
CA SER A 46 3.92 5.85 -4.15
C SER A 46 3.29 6.98 -3.34
N GLU A 47 2.60 7.87 -4.02
CA GLU A 47 1.88 9.02 -3.48
C GLU A 47 0.38 8.70 -3.32
N SER A 48 -0.15 9.01 -2.13
CA SER A 48 -1.58 8.86 -1.86
C SER A 48 -2.39 9.88 -2.65
N GLY A 49 -3.25 9.43 -3.56
CA GLY A 49 -4.04 10.29 -4.46
C GLY A 49 -3.50 10.38 -5.88
N VAL A 50 -2.37 9.71 -6.18
CA VAL A 50 -1.79 9.62 -7.54
C VAL A 50 -1.69 8.16 -7.99
N GLU A 51 -0.84 7.34 -7.36
CA GLU A 51 -0.73 5.92 -7.71
C GLU A 51 -1.92 5.10 -7.21
N TYR A 52 -2.59 5.56 -6.16
CA TYR A 52 -3.78 4.95 -5.58
C TYR A 52 -4.65 6.00 -4.90
N ASP A 53 -5.89 5.66 -4.63
CA ASP A 53 -6.85 6.47 -3.89
C ASP A 53 -7.70 5.63 -2.92
N GLN A 54 -8.59 6.28 -2.17
CA GLN A 54 -9.47 5.64 -1.20
C GLN A 54 -10.48 4.64 -1.83
N TYR A 55 -10.63 4.65 -3.15
CA TYR A 55 -11.52 3.76 -3.90
C TYR A 55 -10.77 2.66 -4.66
N SER A 56 -9.45 2.64 -4.55
CA SER A 56 -8.60 1.71 -5.29
C SER A 56 -8.85 0.26 -4.87
N THR A 57 -9.04 -0.60 -5.86
CA THR A 57 -9.31 -2.02 -5.61
C THR A 57 -8.04 -2.76 -5.18
N PRO A 58 -8.16 -3.93 -4.53
CA PRO A 58 -7.01 -4.77 -4.20
C PRO A 58 -6.12 -5.10 -5.41
N GLU A 59 -6.71 -5.24 -6.60
CA GLU A 59 -5.99 -5.51 -7.85
C GLU A 59 -5.15 -4.30 -8.29
N ALA A 60 -5.71 -3.08 -8.21
CA ALA A 60 -4.99 -1.84 -8.55
C ALA A 60 -3.79 -1.63 -7.61
N ILE A 61 -4.01 -1.78 -6.29
CA ILE A 61 -2.96 -1.73 -5.28
C ILE A 61 -1.87 -2.78 -5.55
N THR A 62 -2.27 -4.00 -5.91
CA THR A 62 -1.33 -5.08 -6.22
C THR A 62 -0.50 -4.79 -7.47
N LYS A 63 -1.08 -4.15 -8.48
CA LYS A 63 -0.35 -3.74 -9.68
C LYS A 63 0.77 -2.75 -9.33
N VAL A 64 0.47 -1.68 -8.60
CA VAL A 64 1.46 -0.68 -8.15
C VAL A 64 2.55 -1.33 -7.28
N ARG A 65 2.16 -2.23 -6.37
CA ARG A 65 3.11 -3.00 -5.56
C ARG A 65 4.05 -3.83 -6.41
N ASN A 66 3.54 -4.51 -7.44
CA ASN A 66 4.36 -5.34 -8.31
C ASN A 66 5.39 -4.50 -9.09
N GLU A 67 5.04 -3.27 -9.50
CA GLU A 67 6.01 -2.37 -10.13
C GLU A 67 7.18 -2.05 -9.18
N TRP A 68 6.90 -1.78 -7.90
CA TRP A 68 7.96 -1.59 -6.90
C TRP A 68 8.76 -2.87 -6.61
N VAL A 69 8.09 -4.01 -6.46
CA VAL A 69 8.73 -5.28 -6.07
C VAL A 69 9.54 -5.91 -7.22
N VAL A 70 8.98 -5.94 -8.43
CA VAL A 70 9.54 -6.68 -9.58
C VAL A 70 10.49 -5.79 -10.37
N GLU A 71 10.05 -4.59 -10.74
CA GLU A 71 10.84 -3.69 -11.59
C GLU A 71 11.89 -2.94 -10.78
N LYS A 72 11.47 -2.32 -9.66
CA LYS A 72 12.38 -1.55 -8.80
C LYS A 72 13.08 -2.39 -7.73
N ARG A 73 12.87 -3.70 -7.70
CA ARG A 73 13.52 -4.64 -6.77
C ARG A 73 13.44 -4.24 -5.29
N CYS A 74 12.31 -3.65 -4.90
CA CYS A 74 12.09 -3.10 -3.57
C CYS A 74 13.11 -2.01 -3.18
N GLU A 75 13.57 -1.20 -4.12
CA GLU A 75 14.44 -0.05 -3.82
C GLU A 75 13.73 0.93 -2.87
N TRP A 76 14.46 1.42 -1.86
CA TRP A 76 13.99 2.48 -0.97
C TRP A 76 13.97 3.81 -1.70
N TRP A 77 12.83 4.49 -1.71
CA TRP A 77 12.65 5.73 -2.47
C TRP A 77 13.22 6.98 -1.77
N GLY A 78 13.05 7.06 -0.45
CA GLY A 78 13.42 8.21 0.37
C GLY A 78 14.92 8.34 0.61
N ASP A 79 15.28 9.18 1.58
CA ASP A 79 16.68 9.37 1.95
C ASP A 79 17.29 8.04 2.44
N LYS A 80 18.52 7.74 2.01
CA LYS A 80 19.21 6.51 2.41
C LYS A 80 19.44 6.42 3.93
N SER A 81 19.49 7.56 4.61
CA SER A 81 19.59 7.64 6.07
C SER A 81 18.27 7.36 6.79
N SER A 82 17.12 7.41 6.09
CA SER A 82 15.81 7.06 6.67
C SER A 82 15.50 5.56 6.59
N ILE A 83 16.34 4.77 5.91
CA ILE A 83 16.19 3.32 5.83
C ILE A 83 16.31 2.73 7.26
N PRO A 84 15.28 2.00 7.74
CA PRO A 84 15.36 1.34 9.03
C PRO A 84 16.52 0.35 9.09
N LYS A 85 17.14 0.23 10.27
CA LYS A 85 18.19 -0.76 10.47
C LYS A 85 17.65 -2.17 10.19
N ASP A 86 18.43 -2.96 9.47
CA ASP A 86 18.09 -4.34 9.10
C ASP A 86 16.76 -4.45 8.32
N TRP A 87 16.42 -3.40 7.55
CA TRP A 87 15.20 -3.38 6.75
C TRP A 87 15.18 -4.50 5.71
N VAL A 88 14.13 -5.33 5.79
CA VAL A 88 13.84 -6.40 4.83
C VAL A 88 12.45 -6.16 4.24
N PRO A 89 12.33 -5.83 2.93
CA PRO A 89 11.06 -5.45 2.30
C PRO A 89 9.95 -6.48 2.49
N TYR A 90 10.29 -7.77 2.38
CA TYR A 90 9.32 -8.87 2.50
C TYR A 90 8.85 -9.09 3.95
N SER A 91 9.70 -8.80 4.93
CA SER A 91 9.30 -8.79 6.33
C SER A 91 8.34 -7.64 6.62
N GLN A 92 8.58 -6.45 6.06
CA GLN A 92 7.67 -5.30 6.19
C GLN A 92 6.28 -5.63 5.64
N MET A 93 6.20 -6.15 4.41
CA MET A 93 4.91 -6.55 3.81
C MET A 93 4.19 -7.61 4.65
N LYS A 94 4.91 -8.63 5.12
CA LYS A 94 4.33 -9.67 5.96
C LYS A 94 3.77 -9.11 7.26
N SER A 95 4.50 -8.22 7.92
CA SER A 95 4.05 -7.56 9.16
C SER A 95 2.80 -6.70 8.94
N ALA A 96 2.63 -6.12 7.74
CA ALA A 96 1.45 -5.37 7.34
C ALA A 96 0.31 -6.24 6.78
N GLY A 97 0.43 -7.58 6.81
CA GLY A 97 -0.58 -8.49 6.25
C GLY A 97 -0.65 -8.50 4.72
N ILE A 98 0.35 -7.94 4.04
CA ILE A 98 0.43 -7.87 2.58
C ILE A 98 1.03 -9.17 2.01
N LYS A 99 0.35 -9.74 1.01
CA LYS A 99 0.86 -10.89 0.26
C LYS A 99 2.08 -10.48 -0.56
N VAL A 100 3.19 -11.16 -0.34
CA VAL A 100 4.43 -10.97 -1.11
C VAL A 100 4.25 -11.59 -2.51
N PRO A 101 4.64 -10.91 -3.60
CA PRO A 101 4.65 -11.52 -4.93
C PRO A 101 5.61 -12.71 -4.97
N ASN A 102 5.17 -13.84 -5.51
CA ASN A 102 6.08 -14.98 -5.75
C ASN A 102 7.09 -14.56 -6.83
N ARG A 103 8.38 -14.83 -6.57
CA ARG A 103 9.39 -14.86 -7.63
C ARG A 103 9.40 -16.29 -8.16
N ASP A 104 8.66 -16.52 -9.24
CA ASP A 104 8.88 -17.71 -10.07
C ASP A 104 10.24 -17.60 -10.78
#